data_AF-A0A653UTR6-F1
#
_entry.id   AF-A0A653UTR6-F1
#
_cell.length_a   1.000
_cell.length_b   1.000
_cell.length_c   1.000
_cell.angle_alpha   90.00
_cell.angle_beta   90.00
_cell.angle_gamma   90.00
#
_symmetry.space_group_name_H-M   'P 1'
#
loop_
_entity.id
_entity.type
_entity.pdbx_description
1 polymer ?
#
loop_
_entity_poly.entity_id
_entity_poly.type
_entity_poly.pdbx_seq_one_letter_code
_entity_poly.pdbx_strand_id
1 'polypeptide(L)'
;MDCAGPGFRKSSAAGAHFIRPAHASQPERRALHSHVRRTTDTASIARNTAQNTQNDARPTETAAMPLSKTENRQFGDKCLPLLVKSVATGFGFDFRVCPRQMSVSPTLGLHITAARSANAKLSYPLNVFVHLPPSSVRQLLSNLDRPIAAARASDRVQEEIRKLMSQTGVDFAGRSQEKGEVMMVELSDIAL
;
A
#
# COMPACT_ATOMS: atom_id res chain seq x y z
N MET A 1 -18.41 -25.37 -60.70
CA MET A 1 -16.96 -25.07 -60.65
C MET A 1 -16.67 -24.68 -59.21
N ASP A 2 -16.37 -25.58 -58.26
CA ASP A 2 -15.43 -26.73 -58.25
C ASP A 2 -13.97 -26.24 -58.31
N CYS A 3 -13.01 -26.67 -57.48
CA CYS A 3 -12.90 -27.76 -56.46
C CYS A 3 -12.41 -27.20 -55.10
N ALA A 4 -12.48 -27.81 -53.90
CA ALA A 4 -12.69 -29.18 -53.39
C ALA A 4 -11.42 -29.98 -52.92
N GLY A 5 -10.83 -29.59 -51.77
CA GLY A 5 -10.05 -30.45 -50.83
C GLY A 5 -8.68 -31.01 -51.29
N PRO A 6 -8.11 -32.03 -50.61
CA PRO A 6 -8.12 -32.30 -49.15
C PRO A 6 -6.76 -32.83 -48.58
N GLY A 7 -6.66 -33.04 -47.24
CA GLY A 7 -5.70 -34.00 -46.63
C GLY A 7 -4.91 -33.46 -45.40
N PHE A 8 -5.09 -33.93 -44.17
CA PHE A 8 -4.70 -35.21 -43.53
C PHE A 8 -3.20 -35.44 -43.24
N ARG A 9 -2.82 -35.45 -41.95
CA ARG A 9 -2.04 -36.53 -41.31
C ARG A 9 -2.15 -36.48 -39.77
N LYS A 10 -2.07 -37.65 -39.12
CA LYS A 10 -2.01 -37.84 -37.66
C LYS A 10 -0.73 -38.62 -37.31
N SER A 11 -0.07 -38.27 -36.21
CA SER A 11 0.86 -39.10 -35.43
C SER A 11 0.88 -38.55 -33.99
N SER A 12 0.72 -39.26 -32.86
CA SER A 12 0.73 -40.70 -32.49
C SER A 12 2.05 -41.31 -31.99
N ALA A 13 2.43 -40.99 -30.75
CA ALA A 13 3.07 -41.87 -29.76
C ALA A 13 2.81 -41.23 -28.37
N ALA A 14 2.34 -41.89 -27.30
CA ALA A 14 2.60 -43.22 -26.73
C ALA A 14 3.97 -43.30 -26.00
N GLY A 15 3.94 -43.43 -24.67
CA GLY A 15 5.15 -43.40 -23.82
C GLY A 15 4.84 -43.33 -22.32
N ALA A 16 4.14 -44.33 -21.77
CA ALA A 16 3.90 -44.44 -20.34
C ALA A 16 4.92 -45.41 -19.71
N HIS A 17 5.53 -45.03 -18.58
CA HIS A 17 6.15 -45.99 -17.66
C HIS A 17 5.96 -45.57 -16.20
N PHE A 18 5.81 -46.57 -15.33
CA PHE A 18 5.19 -46.49 -14.01
C PHE A 18 6.12 -47.18 -13.01
N ILE A 19 6.73 -46.46 -12.05
CA ILE A 19 7.35 -47.07 -10.85
C ILE A 19 7.12 -46.20 -9.60
N ARG A 20 6.51 -46.82 -8.60
CA ARG A 20 6.58 -46.62 -7.13
C ARG A 20 6.63 -48.04 -6.52
N PRO A 21 7.01 -48.29 -5.24
CA PRO A 21 6.99 -47.40 -4.07
C PRO A 21 8.43 -47.04 -3.60
N ALA A 22 8.99 -47.18 -2.38
CA ALA A 22 8.59 -47.86 -1.13
C ALA A 22 9.25 -47.26 0.14
N HIS A 23 9.22 -48.06 1.22
CA HIS A 23 9.76 -47.86 2.57
C HIS A 23 11.31 -47.94 2.61
N ALA A 24 12.04 -47.60 3.69
CA ALA A 24 11.71 -47.22 5.08
C ALA A 24 12.73 -46.13 5.57
N SER A 25 12.89 -45.71 6.84
CA SER A 25 12.37 -46.15 8.16
C SER A 25 12.50 -45.03 9.21
N GLN A 26 11.55 -44.94 10.14
CA GLN A 26 11.83 -44.46 11.52
C GLN A 26 12.34 -45.66 12.35
N PRO A 27 13.22 -45.46 13.35
CA PRO A 27 12.79 -45.04 14.70
C PRO A 27 13.80 -44.03 15.33
N GLU A 28 13.81 -43.65 16.62
CA GLU A 28 13.01 -44.08 17.79
C GLU A 28 12.78 -42.94 18.80
N ARG A 29 11.94 -43.19 19.82
CA ARG A 29 11.66 -42.31 20.96
C ARG A 29 12.82 -42.26 21.95
N ARG A 30 13.03 -41.11 22.60
CA ARG A 30 13.44 -41.06 24.02
C ARG A 30 12.97 -39.78 24.70
N ALA A 31 11.90 -39.90 25.49
CA ALA A 31 11.53 -38.95 26.52
C ALA A 31 11.82 -39.59 27.88
N LEU A 32 12.52 -38.88 28.78
CA LEU A 32 12.79 -39.32 30.15
C LEU A 32 12.87 -38.13 31.10
N HIS A 33 12.22 -38.30 32.26
CA HIS A 33 12.36 -37.59 33.55
C HIS A 33 12.29 -36.05 33.57
N SER A 34 11.41 -35.34 34.30
CA SER A 34 10.68 -35.51 35.58
C SER A 34 11.41 -35.02 36.84
N HIS A 35 11.03 -33.83 37.33
CA HIS A 35 10.82 -33.38 38.74
C HIS A 35 10.18 -31.97 38.63
N VAL A 36 9.09 -31.54 39.27
CA VAL A 36 8.50 -31.70 40.62
C VAL A 36 8.88 -30.57 41.61
N ARG A 37 8.04 -29.52 41.59
CA ARG A 37 7.57 -28.64 42.71
C ARG A 37 8.53 -27.70 43.48
N ARG A 38 8.10 -26.41 43.53
CA ARG A 38 8.06 -25.48 44.70
C ARG A 38 9.44 -25.08 45.31
N THR A 39 9.65 -23.96 46.02
CA THR A 39 8.94 -22.70 46.36
C THR A 39 10.07 -21.66 46.61
N THR A 40 9.91 -20.32 46.73
CA THR A 40 9.07 -19.49 47.62
C THR A 40 9.00 -18.05 47.10
N ASP A 41 8.15 -17.21 47.69
CA ASP A 41 8.21 -15.75 47.57
C ASP A 41 9.53 -15.14 48.07
N THR A 42 9.89 -13.99 47.52
CA THR A 42 10.57 -12.90 48.24
C THR A 42 10.15 -11.56 47.63
N ALA A 43 9.87 -10.55 48.46
CA ALA A 43 9.16 -9.35 48.03
C ALA A 43 10.00 -8.06 48.07
N SER A 44 9.88 -7.27 46.99
CA SER A 44 9.86 -5.79 46.99
C SER A 44 11.14 -4.97 47.27
N ILE A 45 11.01 -3.67 46.91
CA ILE A 45 11.80 -2.48 47.31
C ILE A 45 13.15 -2.21 46.59
N ALA A 46 13.10 -1.36 45.54
CA ALA A 46 13.91 -0.13 45.36
C ALA A 46 13.56 0.53 44.01
N ARG A 47 12.76 1.62 43.97
CA ARG A 47 13.15 3.04 44.11
C ARG A 47 13.88 3.68 42.92
N ASN A 48 13.10 4.40 42.11
CA ASN A 48 13.39 5.68 41.44
C ASN A 48 14.80 5.95 40.88
N THR A 49 14.92 5.87 39.55
CA THR A 49 15.88 6.68 38.77
C THR A 49 15.15 7.41 37.64
N ALA A 50 14.41 8.47 38.00
CA ALA A 50 13.77 9.35 37.03
C ALA A 50 14.81 10.29 36.41
N GLN A 51 15.65 9.79 35.51
CA GLN A 51 16.59 10.62 34.76
C GLN A 51 15.87 11.34 33.62
N ASN A 52 15.65 12.62 33.85
CA ASN A 52 15.07 13.60 32.95
C ASN A 52 15.97 13.82 31.71
N THR A 53 15.77 13.03 30.66
CA THR A 53 16.37 13.33 29.35
C THR A 53 15.62 14.51 28.73
N GLN A 54 16.17 15.71 28.88
CA GLN A 54 15.66 16.90 28.21
C GLN A 54 15.72 16.71 26.69
N ASN A 55 14.55 16.60 26.07
CA ASN A 55 14.43 16.70 24.63
C ASN A 55 14.58 18.17 24.23
N ASP A 56 15.77 18.57 23.75
CA ASP A 56 15.98 19.81 23.00
C ASP A 56 15.35 19.72 21.59
N ALA A 57 14.08 19.33 21.56
CA ALA A 57 13.22 19.34 20.39
C ALA A 57 12.80 20.80 20.11
N ARG A 58 13.71 21.55 19.49
CA ARG A 58 13.42 22.83 18.83
C ARG A 58 12.08 22.69 18.07
N PRO A 59 11.07 23.55 18.33
CA PRO A 59 9.76 23.39 17.71
C PRO A 59 9.84 23.69 16.22
N THR A 60 9.98 22.65 15.40
CA THR A 60 9.81 22.74 13.95
C THR A 60 8.37 23.18 13.65
N GLU A 61 8.20 24.18 12.80
CA GLU A 61 6.90 24.78 12.52
C GLU A 61 5.86 23.75 12.08
N THR A 62 4.64 23.88 12.62
CA THR A 62 3.47 23.07 12.25
C THR A 62 3.67 21.55 12.29
N ALA A 63 4.03 21.03 13.47
CA ALA A 63 3.79 19.62 13.80
C ALA A 63 2.27 19.33 13.79
N ALA A 64 1.74 18.98 12.61
CA ALA A 64 0.30 18.77 12.40
C ALA A 64 -0.24 17.66 13.33
N MET A 65 -1.24 18.00 14.14
CA MET A 65 -1.77 17.07 15.15
C MET A 65 -2.18 15.73 14.49
N PRO A 66 -1.78 14.57 15.06
CA PRO A 66 -2.11 13.28 14.47
C PRO A 66 -3.63 13.07 14.40
N LEU A 67 -4.06 12.23 13.46
CA LEU A 67 -5.46 11.86 13.31
C LEU A 67 -5.87 10.87 14.42
N SER A 68 -7.02 11.14 15.04
CA SER A 68 -7.67 10.20 15.95
C SER A 68 -8.11 8.91 15.23
N LYS A 69 -8.39 7.85 16.01
CA LYS A 69 -8.93 6.60 15.46
C LYS A 69 -10.27 6.82 14.73
N THR A 70 -11.08 7.77 15.20
CA THR A 70 -12.38 8.12 14.60
C THR A 70 -12.20 8.84 13.26
N GLU A 71 -11.30 9.83 13.17
CA GLU A 71 -11.01 10.51 11.90
C GLU A 71 -10.41 9.54 10.86
N ASN A 72 -9.44 8.71 11.26
CA ASN A 72 -8.85 7.69 10.38
C ASN A 72 -9.92 6.74 9.81
N ARG A 73 -10.85 6.29 10.66
CA ARG A 73 -11.94 5.42 10.24
C ARG A 73 -12.93 6.14 9.33
N GLN A 74 -13.44 7.32 9.74
CA GLN A 74 -14.42 8.06 8.94
C GLN A 74 -13.87 8.42 7.55
N PHE A 75 -12.58 8.74 7.46
CA PHE A 75 -11.94 9.02 6.18
C PHE A 75 -11.82 7.76 5.32
N GLY A 76 -11.40 6.62 5.89
CA GLY A 76 -11.36 5.34 5.20
C GLY A 76 -12.74 4.84 4.73
N ASP A 77 -13.75 4.95 5.60
CA ASP A 77 -15.13 4.52 5.34
C ASP A 77 -15.84 5.41 4.31
N LYS A 78 -15.63 6.74 4.33
CA LYS A 78 -16.41 7.72 3.54
C LYS A 78 -15.63 8.47 2.45
N CYS A 79 -14.44 8.99 2.73
CA CYS A 79 -13.70 9.84 1.78
C CYS A 79 -12.90 9.02 0.77
N LEU A 80 -12.17 8.02 1.27
CA LEU A 80 -11.17 7.29 0.48
C LEU A 80 -11.77 6.57 -0.75
N PRO A 81 -12.99 5.98 -0.72
CA PRO A 81 -13.62 5.42 -1.91
C PRO A 81 -13.95 6.48 -2.98
N LEU A 82 -14.30 7.71 -2.57
CA LEU A 82 -14.56 8.82 -3.49
C LEU A 82 -13.27 9.30 -4.17
N LEU A 83 -12.19 9.45 -3.40
CA LEU A 83 -10.87 9.81 -3.94
C LEU A 83 -10.35 8.76 -4.93
N VAL A 84 -10.43 7.47 -4.58
CA VAL A 84 -10.08 6.37 -5.48
C VAL A 84 -10.87 6.47 -6.78
N LYS A 85 -12.18 6.75 -6.70
CA LYS A 85 -13.04 6.89 -7.89
C LYS A 85 -12.68 8.11 -8.73
N SER A 86 -12.50 9.31 -8.17
CA SER A 86 -12.09 10.50 -8.95
C SER A 86 -10.76 10.25 -9.63
N VAL A 87 -9.71 9.91 -8.87
CA VAL A 87 -8.35 9.78 -9.42
C VAL A 87 -8.27 8.66 -10.46
N ALA A 88 -8.94 7.51 -10.27
CA ALA A 88 -9.01 6.47 -11.30
C ALA A 88 -9.74 6.94 -12.57
N THR A 89 -10.80 7.74 -12.42
CA THR A 89 -11.59 8.24 -13.55
C THR A 89 -10.78 9.19 -14.44
N GLY A 90 -10.10 10.19 -13.86
CA GLY A 90 -9.31 11.16 -14.64
C GLY A 90 -7.85 10.77 -14.89
N PHE A 91 -7.36 9.67 -14.34
CA PHE A 91 -6.08 9.05 -14.78
C PHE A 91 -6.32 8.02 -15.91
N GLY A 92 -7.48 7.37 -15.92
CA GLY A 92 -7.86 6.38 -16.94
C GLY A 92 -7.42 4.95 -16.62
N PHE A 93 -7.93 4.00 -17.40
CA PHE A 93 -7.81 2.55 -17.14
C PHE A 93 -6.37 2.00 -17.14
N ASP A 94 -5.41 2.75 -17.68
CA ASP A 94 -3.98 2.44 -17.64
C ASP A 94 -3.34 2.55 -16.24
N PHE A 95 -4.06 3.13 -15.26
CA PHE A 95 -3.60 3.38 -13.90
C PHE A 95 -4.47 2.62 -12.88
N ARG A 96 -3.82 1.82 -12.02
CA ARG A 96 -4.45 1.15 -10.89
C ARG A 96 -4.31 2.01 -9.64
N VAL A 97 -5.37 2.75 -9.31
CA VAL A 97 -5.50 3.48 -8.03
C VAL A 97 -6.10 2.54 -6.99
N CYS A 98 -5.50 2.48 -5.79
CA CYS A 98 -6.01 1.67 -4.68
C CYS A 98 -6.00 2.44 -3.35
N PRO A 99 -7.03 2.24 -2.51
CA PRO A 99 -7.01 2.75 -1.14
C PRO A 99 -5.91 2.02 -0.36
N ARG A 100 -5.10 2.77 0.39
CA ARG A 100 -4.09 2.16 1.27
C ARG A 100 -4.06 2.88 2.60
N GLN A 101 -4.52 2.17 3.63
CA GLN A 101 -4.49 2.56 5.02
C GLN A 101 -3.46 1.69 5.75
N MET A 102 -2.55 2.31 6.50
CA MET A 102 -1.46 1.65 7.21
C MET A 102 -1.59 1.87 8.72
N SER A 103 -1.14 0.90 9.50
CA SER A 103 -1.12 0.96 10.98
C SER A 103 -0.03 1.87 11.55
N VAL A 104 0.91 2.29 10.72
CA VAL A 104 2.03 3.19 11.02
C VAL A 104 2.00 4.41 10.08
N SER A 105 2.57 5.53 10.52
CA SER A 105 2.61 6.77 9.74
C SER A 105 3.52 6.64 8.51
N PRO A 106 3.18 7.23 7.35
CA PRO A 106 1.91 7.91 7.02
C PRO A 106 0.73 6.93 6.87
N THR A 107 -0.34 7.15 7.63
CA THR A 107 -1.42 6.14 7.81
C THR A 107 -2.45 6.07 6.69
N LEU A 108 -2.56 7.09 5.83
CA LEU A 108 -3.65 7.20 4.85
C LEU A 108 -3.16 7.71 3.50
N GLY A 109 -3.56 7.04 2.42
CA GLY A 109 -3.22 7.46 1.08
C GLY A 109 -3.78 6.62 -0.06
N LEU A 110 -3.36 6.96 -1.27
CA LEU A 110 -3.64 6.25 -2.51
C LEU A 110 -2.34 5.59 -3.00
N HIS A 111 -2.36 4.27 -3.18
CA HIS A 111 -1.29 3.57 -3.89
C HIS A 111 -1.68 3.53 -5.37
N ILE A 112 -0.91 4.21 -6.20
CA ILE A 112 -1.13 4.35 -7.65
C ILE A 112 -0.01 3.59 -8.35
N THR A 113 -0.38 2.59 -9.15
CA THR A 113 0.58 1.83 -9.96
C THR A 113 0.14 1.79 -11.42
N ALA A 114 1.11 1.71 -12.35
CA ALA A 114 0.82 1.59 -13.77
C ALA A 114 1.93 0.81 -14.50
N ALA A 115 1.56 0.08 -15.55
CA ALA A 115 2.53 -0.64 -16.38
C ALA A 115 3.34 0.36 -17.21
N ARG A 116 4.67 0.18 -17.23
CA ARG A 116 5.60 1.00 -18.01
C ARG A 116 5.23 0.97 -19.49
N SER A 117 5.07 2.14 -20.12
CA SER A 117 4.89 2.23 -21.58
C SER A 117 6.17 1.79 -22.32
N ALA A 118 6.05 1.31 -23.55
CA ALA A 118 7.21 1.01 -24.40
C ALA A 118 8.08 2.26 -24.59
N ASN A 119 7.43 3.40 -24.88
CA ASN A 119 8.06 4.69 -25.18
C ASN A 119 8.35 5.53 -23.92
N ALA A 120 8.39 4.91 -22.73
CA ALA A 120 8.57 5.63 -21.47
C ALA A 120 10.00 6.15 -21.30
N LYS A 121 10.15 7.34 -20.71
CA LYS A 121 11.45 8.03 -20.57
C LYS A 121 12.33 7.46 -19.46
N LEU A 122 11.72 6.84 -18.44
CA LEU A 122 12.42 6.38 -17.23
C LEU A 122 12.40 4.85 -17.13
N SER A 123 13.28 4.30 -16.30
CA SER A 123 13.57 2.85 -16.29
C SER A 123 12.49 1.99 -15.65
N TYR A 124 11.84 2.46 -14.59
CA TYR A 124 10.96 1.64 -13.75
C TYR A 124 9.47 1.93 -13.99
N PRO A 125 8.56 0.96 -13.82
CA PRO A 125 7.12 1.21 -13.88
C PRO A 125 6.66 2.12 -12.74
N LEU A 126 5.64 2.94 -12.98
CA LEU A 126 5.09 3.86 -11.99
C LEU A 126 4.51 3.10 -10.78
N ASN A 127 4.97 3.46 -9.60
CA ASN A 127 4.69 2.80 -8.33
C ASN A 127 4.78 3.84 -7.19
N VAL A 128 3.73 4.65 -7.05
CA VAL A 128 3.70 5.85 -6.19
C VAL A 128 2.68 5.65 -5.07
N PHE A 129 3.05 5.99 -3.83
CA PHE A 129 2.11 6.14 -2.73
C PHE A 129 1.96 7.61 -2.37
N VAL A 130 0.78 8.15 -2.69
CA VAL A 130 0.37 9.50 -2.31
C VAL A 130 -0.22 9.42 -0.91
N HIS A 131 0.41 10.01 0.10
CA HIS A 131 -0.17 10.17 1.43
C HIS A 131 -0.85 11.53 1.60
N LEU A 132 -1.91 11.55 2.40
CA LEU A 132 -2.58 12.79 2.79
C LEU A 132 -2.19 13.17 4.23
N PRO A 133 -1.74 14.41 4.49
CA PRO A 133 -1.44 14.88 5.83
C PRO A 133 -2.72 15.03 6.67
N PRO A 134 -2.63 15.08 8.02
CA PRO A 134 -3.78 15.21 8.91
C PRO A 134 -4.68 16.43 8.64
N SER A 135 -4.11 17.53 8.13
CA SER A 135 -4.82 18.73 7.70
C SER A 135 -5.74 18.45 6.50
N SER A 136 -5.19 18.00 5.37
CA SER A 136 -5.94 17.57 4.18
C SER A 136 -7.02 16.52 4.49
N VAL A 137 -6.75 15.56 5.39
CA VAL A 137 -7.76 14.58 5.83
C VAL A 137 -8.93 15.24 6.57
N ARG A 138 -8.67 16.14 7.53
CA ARG A 138 -9.71 16.90 8.24
C ARG A 138 -10.52 17.80 7.32
N GLN A 139 -9.86 18.41 6.35
CA GLN A 139 -10.48 19.29 5.37
C GLN A 139 -11.39 18.53 4.39
N LEU A 140 -11.03 17.31 4.01
CA LEU A 140 -11.90 16.42 3.23
C LEU A 140 -13.08 15.91 4.08
N LEU A 141 -12.84 15.55 5.35
CA LEU A 141 -13.90 15.15 6.28
C LEU A 141 -14.96 16.26 6.48
N SER A 142 -14.57 17.52 6.59
CA SER A 142 -15.51 18.65 6.80
C SER A 142 -16.41 18.98 5.60
N ASN A 143 -16.15 18.35 4.45
CA ASN A 143 -16.96 18.51 3.23
C ASN A 143 -17.86 17.30 2.93
N LEU A 144 -17.81 16.24 3.73
CA LEU A 144 -18.59 15.00 3.52
C LEU A 144 -20.10 15.24 3.39
N ASP A 145 -20.66 16.09 4.25
CA ASP A 145 -22.10 16.37 4.26
C ASP A 145 -22.51 17.42 3.20
N ARG A 146 -21.59 17.75 2.27
CA ARG A 146 -21.76 18.74 1.19
C ARG A 146 -21.34 18.11 -0.16
N PRO A 147 -22.21 17.32 -0.82
CA PRO A 147 -21.82 16.51 -1.99
C PRO A 147 -21.09 17.26 -3.12
N ILE A 148 -21.50 18.50 -3.42
CA ILE A 148 -20.85 19.35 -4.45
C ILE A 148 -19.43 19.75 -4.02
N ALA A 149 -19.20 20.01 -2.73
CA ALA A 149 -17.88 20.36 -2.21
C ALA A 149 -16.97 19.12 -2.10
N ALA A 150 -17.51 17.97 -1.67
CA ALA A 150 -16.80 16.69 -1.67
C ALA A 150 -16.32 16.28 -3.08
N ALA A 151 -17.17 16.47 -4.10
CA ALA A 151 -16.78 16.26 -5.50
C ALA A 151 -15.64 17.19 -5.91
N ARG A 152 -15.83 18.52 -5.79
CA ARG A 152 -14.80 19.52 -6.14
C ARG A 152 -13.47 19.31 -5.42
N ALA A 153 -13.50 18.88 -4.15
CA ALA A 153 -12.30 18.56 -3.39
C ALA A 153 -11.60 17.30 -3.96
N SER A 154 -12.37 16.27 -4.33
CA SER A 154 -11.84 15.04 -4.96
C SER A 154 -11.23 15.31 -6.35
N ASP A 155 -11.80 16.25 -7.10
CA ASP A 155 -11.27 16.67 -8.41
C ASP A 155 -9.94 17.44 -8.26
N ARG A 156 -9.83 18.37 -7.31
CA ARG A 156 -8.56 19.08 -7.02
C ARG A 156 -7.45 18.13 -6.53
N VAL A 157 -7.79 17.11 -5.75
CA VAL A 157 -6.83 16.06 -5.33
C VAL A 157 -6.17 15.41 -6.54
N GLN A 158 -6.93 15.09 -7.60
CA GLN A 158 -6.41 14.50 -8.82
C GLN A 158 -5.43 15.43 -9.57
N GLU A 159 -5.73 16.74 -9.61
CA GLU A 159 -4.88 17.74 -10.27
C GLU A 159 -3.55 17.92 -9.53
N GLU A 160 -3.60 18.06 -8.20
CA GLU A 160 -2.40 18.20 -7.36
C GLU A 160 -1.53 16.93 -7.38
N ILE A 161 -2.11 15.71 -7.39
CA ILE A 161 -1.32 14.48 -7.58
C ILE A 161 -0.57 14.49 -8.91
N ARG A 162 -1.23 14.88 -10.02
CA ARG A 162 -0.61 14.93 -11.35
C ARG A 162 0.55 15.95 -11.39
N LYS A 163 0.36 17.09 -10.75
CA LYS A 163 1.34 18.18 -10.61
C LYS A 163 2.55 17.72 -9.78
N LEU A 164 2.32 17.12 -8.61
CA LEU A 164 3.37 16.59 -7.73
C LEU A 164 4.17 15.47 -8.41
N MET A 165 3.51 14.50 -9.06
CA MET A 165 4.19 13.45 -9.84
C MET A 165 5.14 14.05 -10.89
N SER A 166 4.67 15.06 -11.63
CA SER A 166 5.46 15.76 -12.65
C SER A 166 6.69 16.50 -12.08
N GLN A 167 6.73 16.76 -10.77
CA GLN A 167 7.83 17.41 -10.05
C GLN A 167 8.77 16.42 -9.35
N THR A 168 8.36 15.15 -9.16
CA THR A 168 9.07 14.16 -8.33
C THR A 168 9.70 13.02 -9.13
N GLY A 169 10.22 13.28 -10.34
CA GLY A 169 10.90 12.24 -11.14
C GLY A 169 9.98 11.14 -11.68
N VAL A 170 8.69 11.46 -11.93
CA VAL A 170 7.71 10.55 -12.54
C VAL A 170 7.32 11.04 -13.94
N ASP A 171 7.61 10.25 -14.95
CA ASP A 171 7.07 10.43 -16.30
C ASP A 171 5.68 9.81 -16.36
N PHE A 172 4.68 10.63 -16.03
CA PHE A 172 3.26 10.23 -15.99
C PHE A 172 2.79 9.64 -17.33
N ALA A 173 3.17 10.24 -18.46
CA ALA A 173 2.74 9.81 -19.79
C ALA A 173 3.40 8.49 -20.22
N GLY A 174 4.69 8.31 -19.91
CA GLY A 174 5.37 7.03 -20.04
C GLY A 174 4.96 5.99 -19.00
N ARG A 175 4.20 6.37 -17.96
CA ARG A 175 3.86 5.52 -16.81
C ARG A 175 5.10 4.93 -16.15
N SER A 176 6.11 5.78 -15.97
CA SER A 176 7.43 5.38 -15.48
C SER A 176 8.01 6.36 -14.46
N GLN A 177 9.01 5.91 -13.70
CA GLN A 177 9.64 6.68 -12.64
C GLN A 177 11.15 6.39 -12.57
N GLU A 178 11.90 7.32 -11.96
CA GLU A 178 13.36 7.28 -11.89
C GLU A 178 13.90 6.11 -11.04
N LYS A 179 13.18 5.71 -9.99
CA LYS A 179 13.64 4.71 -9.01
C LYS A 179 12.82 3.42 -9.02
N GLY A 180 13.43 2.31 -8.62
CA GLY A 180 12.75 1.00 -8.49
C GLY A 180 11.90 0.81 -7.22
N GLU A 181 11.93 1.75 -6.29
CA GLU A 181 11.21 1.70 -5.01
C GLU A 181 9.79 2.31 -5.08
N VAL A 182 8.98 2.15 -4.02
CA VAL A 182 7.71 2.89 -3.92
C VAL A 182 8.03 4.36 -3.67
N MET A 183 7.65 5.24 -4.60
CA MET A 183 7.88 6.67 -4.41
C MET A 183 6.82 7.25 -3.47
N MET A 184 7.25 7.83 -2.37
CA MET A 184 6.39 8.49 -1.38
C MET A 184 6.18 9.95 -1.81
N VAL A 185 4.92 10.37 -1.90
CA VAL A 185 4.54 11.75 -2.25
C VAL A 185 3.55 12.26 -1.22
N GLU A 186 3.84 13.38 -0.57
CA GLU A 186 2.87 14.07 0.28
C GLU A 186 1.96 14.95 -0.58
N LEU A 187 0.64 14.80 -0.40
CA LEU A 187 -0.32 15.74 -0.95
C LEU A 187 -0.41 16.97 -0.06
N SER A 188 0.20 18.08 -0.50
CA SER A 188 0.11 19.38 0.19
C SER A 188 -1.33 19.82 0.46
N ASP A 189 -1.51 20.76 1.40
CA ASP A 189 -2.84 21.22 1.84
C ASP A 189 -3.73 21.63 0.65
N ILE A 190 -4.85 20.92 0.51
CA ILE A 190 -5.79 21.05 -0.61
C ILE A 190 -6.64 22.30 -0.36
N ALA A 191 -6.10 23.51 -0.57
CA ALA A 191 -6.88 24.74 -0.44
C ALA A 191 -8.19 24.63 -1.26
N LEU A 192 -9.35 24.88 -0.61
CA LEU A 192 -10.71 24.69 -1.16
C LEU A 192 -11.40 26.02 -1.44
#